data_AF-A0A917BMS1-F1
#
_entry.id   AF-A0A917BMS1-F1
#
_cell.length_a   1.000
_cell.length_b   1.000
_cell.length_c   1.000
_cell.angle_alpha   90.00
_cell.angle_beta   90.00
_cell.angle_gamma   90.00
#
_symmetry.space_group_name_H-M   'P 1'
#
loop_
_entity.id
_entity.type
_entity.pdbx_description
1 polymer ?
#
loop_
_entity_poly.entity_id
_entity_poly.type
_entity_poly.pdbx_seq_one_letter_code
_entity_poly.pdbx_strand_id
1 'polypeptide(L)' 'MTKLLVSKDNPNGHTLEAVFRMIRGDILKRCNDMQDDHNPEIQEVMANNMYILGLMEQIIAHAEASSAVMQRIYGKNQG' A
#
# COMPACT_ATOMS: atom_id res chain seq x y z
N MET A 1 4.03 8.40 -18.70
CA MET A 1 2.73 7.72 -18.50
C MET A 1 2.79 6.84 -17.26
N THR A 2 2.08 7.22 -16.20
CA THR A 2 1.89 6.36 -15.01
C THR A 2 0.81 5.33 -15.31
N LYS A 3 1.07 4.04 -15.06
CA LYS A 3 0.11 2.97 -15.36
C LYS A 3 -0.87 2.68 -14.23
N LEU A 4 -0.42 2.84 -12.98
CA LEU A 4 -1.21 2.49 -11.79
C LEU A 4 -1.81 3.72 -11.12
N LEU A 5 -1.03 4.78 -10.99
CA LEU A 5 -1.41 5.94 -10.19
C LEU A 5 -2.22 6.95 -10.99
N VAL A 6 -3.14 7.60 -10.29
CA VAL A 6 -3.90 8.73 -10.82
C VAL A 6 -2.94 9.85 -11.22
N SER A 7 -3.07 10.31 -12.46
CA SER A 7 -2.31 11.44 -12.99
C SER A 7 -3.03 12.03 -14.22
N LYS A 8 -2.48 13.08 -14.82
CA LYS A 8 -3.01 13.64 -16.09
C LYS A 8 -3.08 12.58 -17.19
N ASP A 9 -2.10 11.69 -17.25
CA ASP A 9 -2.03 10.64 -18.28
C ASP A 9 -2.83 9.38 -17.89
N ASN A 10 -3.34 9.32 -16.65
CA ASN A 10 -4.13 8.20 -16.13
C ASN A 10 -5.19 8.69 -15.13
N PRO A 11 -6.27 9.33 -15.62
CA PRO A 11 -7.29 9.93 -14.75
C PRO A 11 -8.08 8.90 -13.94
N ASN A 12 -8.13 7.65 -14.40
CA ASN A 12 -8.82 6.55 -13.73
C ASN A 12 -7.88 5.68 -12.86
N GLY A 13 -6.65 6.14 -12.63
CA GLY A 13 -5.69 5.43 -11.79
C GLY A 13 -6.08 5.40 -10.31
N HIS A 14 -5.37 4.59 -9.55
CA HIS A 14 -5.53 4.51 -8.09
C HIS A 14 -4.75 5.61 -7.38
N THR A 15 -5.20 5.98 -6.19
CA THR A 15 -4.34 6.75 -5.27
C THR A 15 -3.21 5.87 -4.75
N LEU A 16 -2.13 6.49 -4.30
CA LEU A 16 -0.95 5.77 -3.85
C LEU A 16 -1.27 4.90 -2.62
N GLU A 17 -2.02 5.43 -1.67
CA GLU A 17 -2.49 4.69 -0.50
C GLU A 17 -3.44 3.54 -0.87
N ALA A 18 -4.24 3.67 -1.93
CA ALA A 18 -5.08 2.57 -2.41
C ALA A 18 -4.24 1.41 -2.95
N VAL A 19 -3.20 1.71 -3.74
CA VAL A 19 -2.26 0.68 -4.24
C VAL A 19 -1.57 -0.05 -3.09
N PHE A 20 -1.06 0.70 -2.12
CA PHE A 20 -0.40 0.08 -0.97
C PHE A 20 -1.37 -0.75 -0.12
N ARG A 21 -2.62 -0.33 0.07
CA ARG A 21 -3.61 -1.17 0.78
C ARG A 21 -3.94 -2.46 0.03
N MET A 22 -3.96 -2.45 -1.30
CA MET A 22 -4.12 -3.69 -2.10
C MET A 22 -2.95 -4.66 -1.86
N ILE A 23 -1.72 -4.17 -1.96
CA ILE A 23 -0.51 -4.98 -1.70
C ILE A 23 -0.52 -5.53 -0.25
N ARG A 24 -0.91 -4.71 0.73
CA ARG A 24 -1.02 -5.13 2.14
C ARG A 24 -2.00 -6.29 2.29
N GLY A 25 -3.14 -6.22 1.61
CA GLY A 25 -4.16 -7.27 1.60
C GLY A 25 -3.62 -8.60 1.04
N ASP A 26 -2.91 -8.56 -0.08
CA ASP A 26 -2.33 -9.76 -0.70
C ASP A 26 -1.27 -10.41 0.19
N ILE A 27 -0.42 -9.61 0.85
CA ILE A 27 0.57 -10.13 1.80
C ILE A 27 -0.12 -10.76 3.01
N LEU A 28 -1.14 -10.11 3.59
CA LEU A 28 -1.92 -10.67 4.70
C LEU A 28 -2.57 -12.01 4.32
N LYS A 29 -3.13 -12.11 3.12
CA LYS A 29 -3.71 -13.35 2.61
C LYS A 29 -2.65 -14.45 2.51
N ARG A 30 -1.49 -14.15 1.94
CA ARG A 30 -0.37 -15.09 1.86
C ARG A 30 0.09 -15.55 3.25
N CYS A 31 0.15 -14.64 4.22
CA CYS A 31 0.49 -15.00 5.60
C CYS A 31 -0.55 -15.94 6.24
N ASN A 32 -1.83 -15.68 6.01
CA ASN A 32 -2.92 -16.52 6.51
C ASN A 32 -2.87 -17.93 5.92
N ASP A 33 -2.50 -18.07 4.64
CA ASP A 33 -2.34 -19.37 3.97
C ASP A 33 -1.15 -20.18 4.52
N MET A 34 -0.18 -19.54 5.20
CA MET A 34 1.04 -20.15 5.73
C MET A 34 1.03 -20.34 7.26
N GLN A 35 -0.02 -19.90 7.96
CA GLN A 35 0.02 -19.71 9.42
C GLN A 35 0.28 -20.99 10.24
N ASP A 36 -0.13 -22.15 9.73
CA ASP A 36 0.00 -23.44 10.41
C ASP A 36 1.18 -24.29 9.88
N ASP A 37 1.96 -23.77 8.93
CA ASP A 37 3.10 -24.48 8.34
C ASP A 37 4.36 -24.31 9.22
N HIS A 38 4.84 -25.40 9.80
CA HIS A 38 5.97 -25.40 10.73
C HIS A 38 7.33 -25.58 10.04
N ASN A 39 7.38 -25.61 8.71
CA ASN A 39 8.65 -25.66 7.97
C ASN A 39 9.49 -24.40 8.28
N PRO A 40 10.78 -24.54 8.66
CA PRO A 40 11.65 -23.41 8.98
C PRO A 40 11.72 -22.33 7.88
N GLU A 41 11.76 -22.74 6.60
CA GLU A 41 11.84 -21.80 5.47
C GLU A 41 10.54 -21.01 5.32
N ILE A 42 9.40 -21.65 5.58
CA ILE A 42 8.09 -20.98 5.55
C ILE A 42 7.95 -20.00 6.72
N GLN A 43 8.45 -20.38 7.91
CA GLN A 43 8.49 -19.50 9.07
C GLN A 43 9.39 -18.27 8.83
N GLU A 44 10.51 -18.42 8.13
CA GLU A 44 11.35 -17.28 7.72
C GLU A 44 10.61 -16.35 6.74
N VAL A 45 9.91 -16.89 5.74
CA VAL A 45 9.07 -16.10 4.82
C VAL A 45 7.97 -15.35 5.58
N MET A 46 7.33 -16.01 6.56
CA MET A 46 6.32 -15.38 7.43
C MET A 46 6.90 -14.22 8.22
N ALA A 47 8.07 -14.39 8.85
CA ALA A 47 8.74 -13.33 9.59
C ALA A 47 9.07 -12.12 8.69
N ASN A 48 9.58 -12.38 7.49
CA ASN A 48 9.86 -11.33 6.50
C ASN A 48 8.60 -10.57 6.08
N ASN A 49 7.50 -11.29 5.81
CA ASN A 49 6.22 -10.66 5.44
C ASN A 49 5.65 -9.81 6.59
N MET A 50 5.73 -10.28 7.83
CA MET A 50 5.28 -9.50 9.00
C MET A 50 6.10 -8.22 9.19
N TYR A 51 7.42 -8.29 8.98
CA TYR A 51 8.27 -7.10 8.99
C TYR A 51 7.87 -6.10 7.89
N ILE A 52 7.66 -6.58 6.67
CA ILE A 52 7.21 -5.75 5.54
C ILE A 52 5.85 -5.11 5.85
N LEU A 53 4.89 -5.85 6.41
CA LEU A 53 3.59 -5.32 6.81
C LEU A 53 3.71 -4.17 7.82
N GLY A 54 4.66 -4.24 8.76
CA GLY A 54 4.97 -3.13 9.68
C GLY A 54 5.50 -1.88 8.97
N LEU A 55 6.36 -2.05 7.97
CA LEU A 55 6.83 -0.94 7.12
C LEU A 55 5.70 -0.37 6.26
N MET A 56 4.81 -1.23 5.75
CA MET A 56 3.69 -0.82 4.93
C MET A 56 2.74 0.12 5.64
N GLU A 57 2.53 -0.05 6.94
CA GLU A 57 1.68 0.88 7.71
C GLU A 57 2.24 2.30 7.69
N GLN A 58 3.56 2.45 7.86
CA GLN A 58 4.23 3.75 7.75
C GLN A 58 4.13 4.32 6.34
N ILE A 59 4.33 3.48 5.32
CA ILE A 59 4.22 3.88 3.91
C ILE A 59 2.81 4.39 3.58
N ILE A 60 1.76 3.69 4.04
CA ILE A 60 0.36 4.08 3.84
C ILE A 60 0.09 5.42 4.52
N ALA A 61 0.49 5.59 5.78
CA ALA A 61 0.33 6.84 6.51
C ALA A 61 1.02 8.03 5.79
N HIS A 62 2.24 7.82 5.26
CA HIS A 62 2.93 8.84 4.47
C HIS A 62 2.23 9.15 3.14
N ALA A 63 1.66 8.15 2.48
CA ALA A 63 0.89 8.35 1.25
C ALA A 63 -0.39 9.17 1.53
N GLU A 64 -1.13 8.85 2.58
CA GLU A 64 -2.31 9.61 3.01
C GLU A 64 -1.97 11.07 3.35
N ALA A 65 -0.89 11.29 4.09
CA ALA A 65 -0.41 12.63 4.43
C ALA A 65 -0.05 13.44 3.16
N SER A 66 0.55 12.78 2.17
CA SER A 66 0.86 13.40 0.87
C SER A 66 -0.40 13.76 0.10
N SER A 67 -1.40 12.88 0.10
CA SER A 67 -2.72 13.13 -0.51
C SER A 67 -3.43 14.32 0.16
N ALA A 68 -3.35 14.45 1.48
CA ALA A 68 -3.88 15.61 2.20
C ALA A 68 -3.15 16.92 1.81
N VAL A 69 -1.83 16.89 1.60
CA VAL A 69 -1.07 18.04 1.08
C VAL A 69 -1.57 18.43 -0.32
N MET A 70 -1.73 17.46 -1.22
CA MET A 70 -2.23 17.72 -2.57
C MET A 70 -3.63 18.34 -2.55
N GLN A 71 -4.54 17.85 -1.72
CA GLN A 71 -5.87 18.43 -1.55
C GLN A 71 -5.81 19.89 -1.07
N ARG A 72 -4.88 20.24 -0.17
CA ARG A 72 -4.72 21.64 0.27
C ARG A 72 -4.23 22.57 -0.83
N ILE A 73 -3.33 22.10 -1.70
CA ILE A 73 -2.76 22.89 -2.80
C ILE A 73 -3.77 23.04 -3.95
N TYR A 74 -4.45 21.96 -4.32
CA TYR A 74 -5.29 21.92 -5.53
C TYR A 74 -6.79 22.03 -5.25
N GLY A 75 -7.25 21.69 -4.05
CA GLY A 75 -8.67 21.75 -3.67
C GLY A 75 -9.18 23.16 -3.36
N LYS A 76 -8.29 24.11 -3.03
CA LYS A 76 -8.66 25.53 -2.86
C LYS A 76 -8.91 26.28 -4.17
N ASN A 77 -8.53 25.71 -5.31
CA ASN A 77 -8.65 26.35 -6.63
C ASN A 77 -9.95 25.98 -7.37
N GLN A 78 -10.94 25.41 -6.68
CA GLN A 78 -12.27 25.06 -7.25
C GLN A 78 -13.43 25.78 -6.53
N GLY A 79 -13.19 27.01 -6.07
CA GLY A 79 -14.21 27.91 -5.49
C GLY A 79 -14.39 29.15 -6.35
#